data_AF-A0A418ML67-F1
#
_entry.id   AF-A0A418ML67-F1
#
_cell.length_a   1.000
_cell.length_b   1.000
_cell.length_c   1.000
_cell.angle_alpha   90.00
_cell.angle_beta   90.00
_cell.angle_gamma   90.00
#
_symmetry.space_group_name_H-M   'P 1'
#
loop_
_entity.id
_entity.type
_entity.pdbx_description
1 polymer ?
#
loop_
_entity_poly.entity_id
_entity_poly.type
_entity_poly.pdbx_seq_one_letter_code
_entity_poly.pdbx_strand_id
1 'polypeptide(L)' 'MVEVKEQIRTQVASVEIGARQWVCPLDDVEEYRQALLDWGYAAQVDLTWEDDNGSWARIVAIWPAM' A
#
# COMPACT_ATOMS: atom_id res chain seq x y z
N MET A 1 44.42 28.67 -7.25
CA MET A 1 43.91 27.29 -7.44
C MET A 1 42.79 27.10 -6.45
N VAL A 2 41.54 27.04 -6.90
CA VAL A 2 40.38 26.83 -6.03
C VAL A 2 39.85 25.43 -6.33
N GLU A 3 40.00 24.55 -5.35
CA GLU A 3 39.53 23.18 -5.37
C GLU A 3 38.00 23.20 -5.22
N VAL A 4 37.26 22.82 -6.27
CA VAL A 4 35.80 22.70 -6.21
C VAL A 4 35.47 21.37 -5.55
N LYS A 5 35.11 21.43 -4.27
CA LYS A 5 34.63 20.29 -3.49
C LYS A 5 33.37 19.69 -4.13
N GLU A 6 33.33 18.37 -4.16
CA GLU A 6 32.22 17.51 -4.60
C GLU A 6 30.84 18.09 -4.29
N GLN A 7 30.04 18.29 -5.33
CA GLN A 7 28.60 18.55 -5.20
C GLN A 7 27.91 17.26 -4.77
N ILE A 8 27.49 17.18 -3.52
CA ILE A 8 26.52 16.19 -3.06
C ILE A 8 25.21 16.46 -3.81
N ARG A 9 24.92 15.66 -4.85
CA ARG A 9 23.62 15.64 -5.51
C ARG A 9 22.64 14.89 -4.62
N THR A 10 22.04 15.57 -3.66
CA THR A 10 20.92 15.03 -2.89
C THR A 10 19.73 14.88 -3.85
N GLN A 11 19.54 13.69 -4.39
CA GLN A 11 18.31 13.34 -5.12
C GLN A 11 17.20 13.15 -4.10
N VAL A 12 16.33 14.15 -3.96
CA VAL A 12 15.09 14.01 -3.18
C VAL A 12 14.09 13.30 -4.08
N ALA A 13 13.97 11.98 -3.92
CA ALA A 13 12.84 11.24 -4.48
C ALA A 13 11.61 11.56 -3.63
N SER A 14 10.64 12.29 -4.17
CA SER A 14 9.32 12.40 -3.54
C SER A 14 8.65 11.03 -3.64
N VAL A 15 8.46 10.35 -2.52
CA VAL A 15 7.64 9.14 -2.50
C VAL A 15 6.19 9.58 -2.32
N GLU A 16 5.36 9.41 -3.35
CA GLU A 16 3.93 9.64 -3.23
C GLU A 16 3.35 8.59 -2.27
N ILE A 17 2.86 9.04 -1.10
CA ILE A 17 2.12 8.19 -0.17
C ILE A 17 0.71 8.04 -0.74
N GLY A 18 0.40 6.88 -1.28
CA GLY A 18 -0.91 6.56 -1.84
C GLY A 18 -1.68 5.58 -0.98
N ALA A 19 -2.90 5.94 -0.57
CA ALA A 19 -3.88 4.98 -0.05
C ALA A 19 -4.67 4.39 -1.22
N ARG A 20 -4.69 3.07 -1.31
CA ARG A 20 -5.45 2.32 -2.32
C ARG A 20 -6.46 1.40 -1.64
N GLN A 21 -7.58 1.16 -2.32
CA GLN A 21 -8.68 0.35 -1.78
C GLN A 21 -9.03 -0.76 -2.77
N TRP A 22 -9.28 -1.95 -2.24
CA TRP A 22 -9.76 -3.11 -2.99
C TRP A 22 -10.97 -3.71 -2.30
N VAL A 23 -11.90 -4.22 -3.10
CA VAL A 23 -13.07 -4.98 -2.64
C VAL A 23 -12.95 -6.38 -3.19
N CYS A 24 -13.10 -7.39 -2.34
CA CYS A 24 -13.03 -8.80 -2.69
C CYS A 24 -14.06 -9.62 -1.91
N PRO A 25 -14.36 -10.87 -2.33
CA PRO A 25 -15.10 -11.81 -1.51
C PRO A 25 -14.45 -11.98 -0.14
N LEU A 26 -15.27 -12.19 0.90
CA LEU A 26 -14.78 -12.34 2.27
C LEU A 26 -13.90 -13.59 2.43
N ASP A 27 -14.20 -14.67 1.71
CA ASP A 27 -13.45 -15.93 1.77
C ASP A 27 -12.00 -15.80 1.27
N ASP A 28 -11.76 -14.85 0.36
CA ASP A 28 -10.45 -14.62 -0.26
C ASP A 28 -9.67 -13.45 0.39
N VAL A 29 -10.27 -12.71 1.32
CA VAL A 29 -9.74 -11.43 1.82
C VAL A 29 -8.34 -11.56 2.42
N GLU A 30 -8.08 -12.65 3.13
CA GLU A 30 -6.81 -12.85 3.82
C GLU A 30 -5.68 -13.18 2.84
N GLU A 31 -5.98 -13.90 1.75
CA GLU A 31 -5.03 -14.14 0.65
C GLU A 31 -4.61 -12.82 0.00
N TYR A 32 -5.58 -11.97 -0.36
CA TYR A 32 -5.30 -10.65 -0.95
C TYR A 32 -4.57 -9.73 0.02
N ARG A 33 -4.94 -9.74 1.30
CA ARG A 33 -4.27 -8.93 2.33
C ARG A 33 -2.81 -9.36 2.46
N GLN A 34 -2.52 -10.66 2.51
CA GLN A 34 -1.15 -11.17 2.60
C GLN A 34 -0.32 -10.81 1.38
N ALA A 35 -0.88 -10.93 0.17
CA ALA A 35 -0.18 -10.52 -1.06
C ALA A 35 0.22 -9.03 -1.05
N LEU A 36 -0.65 -8.15 -0.53
CA LEU A 36 -0.35 -6.72 -0.38
C LEU A 36 0.79 -6.47 0.64
N LEU A 37 0.80 -7.20 1.75
CA LEU A 37 1.89 -7.13 2.73
C LEU A 37 3.23 -7.58 2.12
N ASP A 38 3.22 -8.67 1.34
CA ASP A 38 4.41 -9.20 0.67
C ASP A 38 4.94 -8.22 -0.40
N TRP A 39 4.08 -7.40 -0.99
CA TRP A 39 4.46 -6.30 -1.89
C TRP A 39 4.92 -5.02 -1.17
N GLY A 40 4.96 -5.03 0.16
CA GLY A 40 5.46 -3.93 0.99
C GLY A 40 4.43 -2.84 1.29
N TYR A 41 3.13 -3.12 1.08
CA TYR A 41 2.07 -2.24 1.58
C TYR A 41 1.82 -2.48 3.08
N ALA A 42 1.39 -1.45 3.79
CA ALA A 42 0.66 -1.62 5.05
C ALA A 42 -0.82 -1.84 4.71
N ALA A 43 -1.34 -3.05 4.88
CA ALA A 43 -2.69 -3.44 4.47
C ALA A 43 -3.57 -3.89 5.65
N GLN A 44 -4.82 -3.40 5.68
CA GLN A 44 -5.82 -3.77 6.67
C GLN A 44 -7.21 -3.97 6.05
N VAL A 45 -8.02 -4.84 6.64
CA VAL A 45 -9.45 -4.93 6.33
C VAL A 45 -10.16 -3.81 7.07
N ASP A 46 -10.86 -2.96 6.32
CA ASP A 46 -11.54 -1.76 6.84
C ASP A 46 -13.03 -2.00 7.12
N LEU A 47 -13.70 -2.76 6.24
CA LEU A 47 -15.13 -3.08 6.36
C LEU A 47 -15.41 -4.46 5.77
N THR A 48 -16.37 -5.17 6.36
CA THR A 48 -17.03 -6.36 5.79
C THR A 48 -18.53 -6.14 5.72
N TRP A 49 -19.20 -6.72 4.72
CA TRP A 49 -20.66 -6.66 4.56
C TRP A 49 -21.18 -7.90 3.83
N GLU A 50 -22.50 -8.11 3.86
CA GLU A 50 -23.20 -9.16 3.14
C GLU A 50 -24.31 -8.54 2.26
N ASP A 51 -24.46 -9.05 1.05
CA ASP A 51 -25.55 -8.70 0.13
C ASP A 51 -26.11 -9.97 -0.55
N ASP A 52 -27.07 -9.79 -1.46
CA ASP A 52 -27.72 -10.90 -2.19
C ASP A 52 -26.73 -11.76 -3.00
N ASN A 53 -25.50 -11.28 -3.24
CA ASN A 53 -24.46 -11.98 -3.98
C ASN A 53 -23.38 -12.61 -3.08
N GLY A 54 -23.47 -12.45 -1.75
CA GLY A 54 -22.57 -13.07 -0.78
C GLY A 54 -21.91 -12.10 0.18
N SER A 55 -20.84 -12.57 0.84
CA SER A 55 -20.07 -11.81 1.82
C SER A 55 -18.84 -11.18 1.18
N TRP A 56 -18.59 -9.91 1.52
CA TRP A 56 -17.57 -9.06 0.91
C TRP A 56 -16.71 -8.37 1.96
N ALA A 57 -15.50 -7.98 1.57
CA ALA A 57 -14.58 -7.21 2.38
C ALA A 57 -13.89 -6.11 1.58
N ARG A 58 -13.55 -5.00 2.26
CA ARG A 58 -12.72 -3.91 1.73
C ARG A 58 -11.35 -3.91 2.41
N ILE A 59 -10.30 -3.97 1.62
CA ILE A 59 -8.91 -3.82 2.08
C ILE A 59 -8.43 -2.40 1.75
N VAL A 60 -7.85 -1.71 2.73
CA VAL A 60 -7.12 -0.46 2.55
C VAL A 60 -5.63 -0.75 2.65
N ALA A 61 -4.85 -0.36 1.65
CA ALA A 61 -3.41 -0.54 1.65
C ALA A 61 -2.67 0.77 1.37
N ILE A 62 -1.61 1.03 2.12
CA ILE A 62 -0.79 2.24 2.03
C ILE A 62 0.62 1.85 1.60
N TRP A 63 1.16 2.57 0.60
CA TRP A 63 2.57 2.47 0.23
C TRP A 63 3.18 3.87 0.03
N PRO A 64 4.43 4.08 0.49
CA PRO A 64 5.25 3.18 1.31
C PRO A 64 4.66 3.00 2.72
N ALA A 65 4.85 1.82 3.32
CA ALA A 65 4.51 1.59 4.73
C ALA A 65 5.47 2.40 5.61
N MET A 66 4.95 3.30 6.45
CA MET A 66 5.73 4.17 7.35
C MET A 66 6.06 3.49 8.68
#